data_AF-A0A2P2D7E8-F1
#
_entry.id   AF-A0A2P2D7E8-F1
#
_cell.length_a   1.000
_cell.length_b   1.000
_cell.length_c   1.000
_cell.angle_alpha   90.00
_cell.angle_beta   90.00
_cell.angle_gamma   90.00
#
_symmetry.space_group_name_H-M   'P 1'
#
loop_
_entity.id
_entity.type
_entity.pdbx_description
1 polymer ?
#
loop_
_entity_poly.entity_id
_entity_poly.type
_entity_poly.pdbx_seq_one_letter_code
_entity_poly.pdbx_strand_id
1 'polypeptide(L)'
;MKPRIYGLVLSIVLTALLASCATSSAGLATSTVPVADKKYKVVSPVEGTKHWFTFDIAIIGIPLGEPPIDQLLEELKKEKEADALINVRYWTDKTILLFFTINRLHISAEAIKFEEEPTDPRKKGR
;
A
#
# COMPACT_ATOMS: atom_id res chain seq x y z
N MET A 1 -50.59 -5.83 -3.75
CA MET A 1 -49.63 -5.81 -2.61
C MET A 1 -48.24 -6.35 -2.97
N LYS A 2 -48.11 -7.40 -3.81
CA LYS A 2 -46.82 -7.95 -4.29
C LYS A 2 -45.80 -6.95 -4.89
N PRO A 3 -46.15 -5.98 -5.76
CA PRO A 3 -45.14 -5.12 -6.41
C PRO A 3 -44.47 -4.14 -5.44
N ARG A 4 -45.18 -3.71 -4.38
CA ARG A 4 -44.60 -2.87 -3.32
C ARG A 4 -43.54 -3.62 -2.50
N ILE A 5 -43.74 -4.91 -2.28
CA ILE A 5 -42.79 -5.76 -1.55
C ILE A 5 -41.53 -6.00 -2.39
N TYR A 6 -41.66 -6.26 -3.69
CA TYR A 6 -40.50 -6.40 -4.59
C TYR A 6 -39.68 -5.11 -4.69
N GLY A 7 -40.33 -3.95 -4.78
CA GLY A 7 -39.62 -2.66 -4.79
C GLY A 7 -38.87 -2.40 -3.48
N LEU A 8 -39.45 -2.79 -2.34
CA LEU A 8 -38.83 -2.63 -1.02
C LEU A 8 -37.64 -3.59 -0.84
N VAL A 9 -37.77 -4.84 -1.27
CA VAL A 9 -36.67 -5.82 -1.27
C VAL A 9 -35.54 -5.36 -2.19
N LEU A 10 -35.85 -4.88 -3.40
CA LEU A 10 -34.84 -4.36 -4.33
C LEU A 10 -34.11 -3.14 -3.75
N SER A 11 -34.83 -2.23 -3.09
CA SER A 11 -34.26 -1.07 -2.41
C SER A 11 -33.33 -1.48 -1.26
N ILE A 12 -33.72 -2.44 -0.43
CA ILE A 12 -32.88 -2.96 0.65
C ILE A 12 -31.59 -3.60 0.09
N VAL A 13 -31.71 -4.41 -0.96
CA VAL A 13 -30.54 -5.03 -1.61
C VAL A 13 -29.61 -3.96 -2.19
N LEU A 14 -30.17 -2.94 -2.85
CA LEU A 14 -29.39 -1.85 -3.42
C LEU A 14 -28.69 -1.02 -2.34
N THR A 15 -29.35 -0.78 -1.20
CA THR A 15 -28.78 -0.04 -0.08
C THR A 15 -27.69 -0.85 0.64
N ALA A 16 -27.85 -2.17 0.75
CA ALA A 16 -26.84 -3.06 1.31
C ALA A 16 -25.57 -3.15 0.42
N LEU A 17 -25.74 -3.12 -0.90
CA LEU A 17 -24.62 -3.04 -1.85
C LEU A 17 -23.86 -1.70 -1.74
N LEU A 18 -24.58 -0.60 -1.51
CA LEU A 18 -23.98 0.74 -1.37
C LEU A 18 -23.36 0.97 0.02
N ALA A 19 -23.75 0.21 1.04
CA ALA A 19 -23.24 0.32 2.41
C ALA A 19 -21.97 -0.51 2.68
N SER A 20 -21.38 -1.15 1.66
CA SER A 20 -20.09 -1.84 1.78
C SER A 20 -18.94 -0.83 1.89
N CYS A 21 -18.85 -0.14 3.02
CA CYS A 21 -17.64 0.51 3.49
C CYS A 21 -16.63 -0.60 3.84
N ALA A 22 -15.92 -1.02 2.80
CA ALA A 22 -14.77 -1.89 2.90
C ALA A 22 -13.73 -1.28 3.85
N THR A 23 -13.29 -2.11 4.80
CA THR A 23 -12.26 -1.78 5.78
C THR A 23 -11.02 -1.21 5.09
N SER A 24 -10.55 -0.05 5.57
CA SER A 24 -9.27 0.52 5.16
C SER A 24 -8.23 0.21 6.24
N SER A 25 -7.13 -0.44 5.87
CA SER A 25 -6.00 -0.69 6.77
C SER A 25 -4.89 0.28 6.40
N ALA A 26 -4.41 1.05 7.38
CA ALA A 26 -3.34 2.00 7.18
C ALA A 26 -2.17 1.71 8.13
N GLY A 27 -0.96 1.99 7.69
CA GLY A 27 0.25 1.85 8.50
C GLY A 27 1.34 2.83 8.09
N LEU A 28 2.32 2.95 8.99
CA LEU A 28 3.47 3.83 8.84
C LEU A 28 4.74 3.01 9.10
N ALA A 29 5.72 3.14 8.22
CA ALA A 29 7.07 2.61 8.41
C ALA A 29 8.10 3.73 8.27
N THR A 30 9.05 3.77 9.19
CA THR A 30 10.04 4.86 9.28
C THR A 30 11.03 4.83 8.10
N SER A 31 11.51 3.66 7.70
CA SER A 31 12.30 3.48 6.48
C SER A 31 12.32 2.03 6.02
N THR A 32 12.60 1.83 4.73
CA THR A 32 12.89 0.52 4.15
C THR A 32 14.30 0.00 4.48
N VAL A 33 15.22 0.86 4.91
CA VAL A 33 16.62 0.52 5.24
C VAL A 33 17.02 1.25 6.54
N PRO A 34 17.87 0.69 7.42
CA PRO A 34 18.36 1.43 8.58
C PRO A 34 19.14 2.69 8.18
N VAL A 35 18.60 3.87 8.51
CA VAL A 35 19.17 5.19 8.16
C VAL A 35 19.93 5.85 9.33
N ALA A 36 19.88 5.27 10.54
CA ALA A 36 20.26 5.93 11.80
C ALA A 36 21.64 6.61 11.81
N ASP A 37 22.62 6.07 11.08
CA ASP A 37 24.01 6.55 11.11
C ASP A 37 24.48 7.17 9.78
N LYS A 38 23.60 7.35 8.79
CA LYS A 38 23.98 7.84 7.45
C LYS A 38 23.40 9.20 7.15
N LYS A 39 24.23 10.11 6.64
CA LYS A 39 23.75 11.34 6.02
C LYS A 39 23.05 11.01 4.71
N TYR A 40 21.93 11.67 4.45
CA TYR A 40 21.14 11.47 3.25
C TYR A 40 20.56 12.79 2.76
N LYS A 41 20.26 12.83 1.46
CA LYS A 41 19.47 13.89 0.83
C LYS A 41 18.15 13.33 0.35
N VAL A 42 17.08 14.08 0.63
CA VAL A 42 15.76 13.81 0.06
C VAL A 42 15.78 14.21 -1.41
N VAL A 43 15.50 13.26 -2.29
CA VAL A 43 15.44 13.46 -3.74
C VAL A 43 14.07 14.01 -4.11
N SER A 44 13.01 13.27 -3.80
CA SER A 44 11.63 13.66 -4.11
C SER A 44 10.61 12.79 -3.37
N PRO A 45 9.39 13.27 -3.13
CA PRO A 45 8.27 12.41 -2.74
C PRO A 45 7.92 11.44 -3.89
N VAL A 46 7.49 10.23 -3.54
CA VAL A 46 7.07 9.17 -4.47
C VAL A 46 5.75 8.56 -4.00
N GLU A 47 4.86 8.30 -4.95
CA GLU A 47 3.55 7.72 -4.69
C GLU A 47 3.23 6.63 -5.70
N GLY A 48 2.65 5.53 -5.23
CA GLY A 48 2.37 4.37 -6.05
C GLY A 48 1.09 3.67 -5.63
N THR A 49 0.46 3.00 -6.58
CA THR A 49 -0.76 2.22 -6.33
C THR A 49 -0.73 0.92 -7.11
N LYS A 50 -1.05 -0.19 -6.44
CA LYS A 50 -1.23 -1.51 -7.05
C LYS A 50 -2.48 -2.17 -6.51
N HIS A 51 -2.98 -3.18 -7.22
CA HIS A 51 -4.17 -3.91 -6.81
C HIS A 51 -3.97 -5.41 -6.91
N TRP A 52 -4.71 -6.15 -6.09
CA TRP A 52 -4.79 -7.60 -6.15
C TRP A 52 -6.20 -8.06 -5.80
N PHE A 53 -6.54 -9.27 -6.22
CA PHE A 53 -7.87 -9.83 -6.04
C PHE A 53 -7.87 -10.85 -4.91
N THR A 54 -8.89 -10.78 -4.06
CA THR A 54 -9.25 -11.86 -3.12
C THR A 54 -10.62 -12.39 -3.50
N PHE A 55 -10.81 -13.68 -3.31
CA PHE A 55 -12.09 -14.33 -3.41
C PHE A 55 -12.61 -14.57 -1.98
N ASP A 56 -13.65 -13.84 -1.60
CA ASP A 56 -14.16 -13.82 -0.24
C ASP A 56 -15.54 -14.51 -0.21
N ILE A 57 -15.64 -15.64 0.49
CA ILE A 57 -16.91 -16.29 0.80
C ILE A 57 -17.19 -16.10 2.29
N ALA A 58 -18.14 -15.22 2.59
CA ALA A 58 -18.57 -14.89 3.95
C ALA A 58 -17.40 -14.41 4.85
N ILE A 59 -16.81 -15.31 5.64
CA ILE A 59 -15.71 -15.00 6.59
C ILE A 59 -14.35 -15.47 6.05
N ILE A 60 -14.35 -16.34 5.03
CA ILE A 60 -13.14 -16.95 4.48
C ILE A 60 -12.74 -16.15 3.24
N GLY A 61 -11.59 -15.48 3.33
CA GLY A 61 -10.96 -14.81 2.20
C GLY A 61 -9.78 -15.60 1.65
N ILE A 62 -9.84 -16.00 0.38
CA ILE A 62 -8.77 -16.67 -0.34
C ILE A 62 -8.08 -15.64 -1.24
N PRO A 63 -6.82 -15.27 -0.97
CA PRO A 63 -6.07 -14.40 -1.88
C PRO A 63 -5.82 -15.12 -3.20
N LEU A 64 -6.31 -14.53 -4.31
CA LEU A 64 -6.03 -15.02 -5.67
C LEU A 64 -4.66 -14.54 -6.16
N GLY A 65 -4.05 -13.60 -5.45
CA GLY A 65 -2.69 -13.11 -5.70
C GLY A 65 -2.08 -12.56 -4.42
N GLU A 66 -0.75 -12.53 -4.40
CA GLU A 66 0.01 -11.95 -3.29
C GLU A 66 -0.11 -10.42 -3.27
N PRO A 67 -0.14 -9.78 -2.09
CA PRO A 67 -0.08 -8.32 -1.99
C PRO A 67 1.22 -7.80 -2.63
N PRO A 68 1.16 -6.96 -3.68
CA PRO A 68 2.33 -6.53 -4.44
C PRO A 68 3.09 -5.38 -3.74
N ILE A 69 3.33 -5.51 -2.43
CA ILE A 69 4.00 -4.50 -1.61
C ILE A 69 5.46 -4.36 -2.05
N ASP A 70 6.19 -5.47 -2.10
CA ASP A 70 7.63 -5.46 -2.42
C ASP A 70 7.89 -4.96 -3.84
N GLN A 71 7.05 -5.40 -4.79
CA GLN A 71 7.10 -4.93 -6.18
C GLN A 71 6.89 -3.42 -6.26
N LEU A 72 5.90 -2.89 -5.53
CA LEU A 72 5.61 -1.46 -5.52
C LEU A 72 6.74 -0.66 -4.86
N LEU A 73 7.30 -1.13 -3.75
CA LEU A 73 8.45 -0.48 -3.09
C LEU A 73 9.69 -0.47 -4.00
N GLU A 74 9.95 -1.57 -4.70
CA GLU A 74 11.04 -1.63 -5.68
C GLU A 74 10.82 -0.70 -6.87
N GLU A 75 9.60 -0.64 -7.42
CA GLU A 75 9.24 0.27 -8.51
C GLU A 75 9.46 1.72 -8.09
N LEU A 76 8.95 2.13 -6.92
CA LEU A 76 9.10 3.50 -6.41
C LEU A 76 10.56 3.86 -6.14
N LYS A 77 11.35 2.91 -5.65
CA LYS A 77 12.80 3.10 -5.45
C LYS A 77 13.53 3.28 -6.79
N LYS A 78 13.22 2.42 -7.78
CA LYS A 78 13.83 2.46 -9.12
C LYS A 78 13.44 3.72 -9.90
N GLU A 79 12.21 4.19 -9.77
CA GLU A 79 11.71 5.38 -10.49
C GLU A 79 12.55 6.64 -10.23
N LYS A 80 13.06 6.80 -9.01
CA LYS A 80 13.90 7.95 -8.61
C LYS A 80 15.37 7.59 -8.42
N GLU A 81 15.76 6.38 -8.83
CA GLU A 81 17.10 5.82 -8.61
C GLU A 81 17.58 5.98 -7.16
N ALA A 82 16.66 5.89 -6.20
CA ALA A 82 16.93 6.20 -4.81
C ALA A 82 17.57 5.00 -4.10
N ASP A 83 18.36 5.26 -3.06
CA ASP A 83 18.99 4.21 -2.28
C ASP A 83 18.01 3.60 -1.26
N ALA A 84 17.12 4.44 -0.72
CA ALA A 84 16.11 4.04 0.25
C ALA A 84 14.85 4.90 0.17
N LEU A 85 13.78 4.41 0.79
CA LEU A 85 12.54 5.14 1.02
C LEU A 85 12.38 5.37 2.53
N ILE A 86 12.03 6.60 2.91
CA ILE A 86 11.71 6.98 4.30
C ILE A 86 10.28 7.48 4.40
N ASN A 87 9.77 7.57 5.63
CA ASN A 87 8.40 8.06 5.90
C ASN A 87 7.34 7.33 5.08
N VAL A 88 7.50 6.01 4.92
CA VAL A 88 6.61 5.18 4.11
C VAL A 88 5.25 5.10 4.78
N ARG A 89 4.24 5.66 4.13
CA ARG A 89 2.83 5.57 4.52
C ARG A 89 2.13 4.65 3.55
N TYR A 90 1.41 3.67 4.06
CA TYR A 90 0.62 2.81 3.21
C TYR A 90 -0.82 2.75 3.71
N TRP A 91 -1.77 2.67 2.77
CA TRP A 91 -3.16 2.37 3.07
C TRP A 91 -3.71 1.42 2.03
N THR A 92 -4.63 0.56 2.45
CA THR A 92 -5.29 -0.40 1.59
C THR A 92 -6.77 -0.12 1.58
N ASP A 93 -7.33 0.07 0.40
CA ASP A 93 -8.78 0.16 0.19
C ASP A 93 -9.27 -1.13 -0.44
N LYS A 94 -10.43 -1.61 -0.02
CA LYS A 94 -11.04 -2.80 -0.62
C LYS A 94 -12.33 -2.40 -1.33
N THR A 95 -12.70 -3.16 -2.34
CA THR A 95 -14.00 -3.03 -3.00
C THR A 95 -14.56 -4.42 -3.13
N ILE A 96 -15.61 -4.71 -2.37
CA ILE A 96 -16.22 -6.04 -2.32
C ILE A 96 -17.40 -6.05 -3.29
N LEU A 97 -17.32 -6.94 -4.28
CA LEU A 97 -18.37 -7.21 -5.26
C LEU A 97 -18.78 -8.68 -5.14
N LEU A 98 -19.84 -8.93 -4.36
CA LEU A 98 -20.37 -10.26 -4.11
C LEU A 98 -19.33 -11.20 -3.47
N PHE A 99 -18.66 -12.04 -4.25
CA PHE A 99 -17.60 -12.96 -3.79
C PHE A 99 -16.19 -12.54 -4.21
N PHE A 100 -16.06 -11.45 -4.96
CA PHE A 100 -14.78 -10.93 -5.42
C PHE A 100 -14.47 -9.63 -4.72
N THR A 101 -13.25 -9.51 -4.21
CA THR A 101 -12.77 -8.32 -3.56
C THR A 101 -11.55 -7.79 -4.29
N ILE A 102 -11.62 -6.53 -4.68
CA ILE A 102 -10.51 -5.80 -5.27
C ILE A 102 -9.82 -5.06 -4.14
N ASN A 103 -8.61 -5.48 -3.80
CA ASN A 103 -7.78 -4.78 -2.83
C ASN A 103 -6.86 -3.82 -3.59
N ARG A 104 -6.74 -2.58 -3.12
CA ARG A 104 -5.88 -1.54 -3.68
C ARG A 104 -4.93 -1.11 -2.60
N LEU A 105 -3.63 -1.29 -2.82
CA LEU A 105 -2.57 -0.80 -1.96
C LEU A 105 -2.07 0.52 -2.52
N HIS A 106 -2.06 1.52 -1.67
CA HIS A 106 -1.47 2.81 -1.92
C HIS A 106 -0.25 2.98 -1.02
N ILE A 107 0.86 3.48 -1.57
CA ILE A 107 2.08 3.80 -0.84
C ILE A 107 2.48 5.23 -1.19
N SER A 108 2.79 6.03 -0.18
CA SER A 108 3.39 7.36 -0.28
C SER A 108 4.65 7.39 0.58
N ALA A 109 5.77 7.80 0.02
CA ALA A 109 7.07 7.80 0.69
C ALA A 109 7.97 8.93 0.19
N GLU A 110 9.08 9.16 0.88
CA GLU A 110 10.14 10.06 0.43
C GLU A 110 11.35 9.26 -0.03
N ALA A 111 11.79 9.51 -1.27
CA ALA A 111 12.95 8.87 -1.84
C ALA A 111 14.23 9.59 -1.42
N ILE A 112 15.21 8.85 -0.90
CA ILE A 112 16.48 9.39 -0.41
C ILE A 112 17.68 8.77 -1.11
N LYS A 113 18.75 9.56 -1.25
CA LYS A 113 20.09 9.09 -1.63
C LYS A 113 21.05 9.30 -0.48
N PHE A 114 21.90 8.31 -0.20
CA PHE A 114 22.92 8.44 0.83
C PHE A 114 24.04 9.34 0.33
N GLU A 115 24.52 10.23 1.21
CA GLU A 115 25.78 10.93 0.95
C GLU A 115 26.91 9.97 1.30
N GLU A 116 27.84 9.75 0.36
CA GLU A 116 29.05 8.98 0.66
C GLU A 116 29.83 9.71 1.76
N GLU A 117 30.05 9.04 2.89
CA GLU A 117 30.98 9.55 3.90
C GLU A 117 32.37 9.63 3.27
N PRO A 118 33.07 10.78 3.35
CA PRO A 118 34.45 10.84 2.91
C PRO A 118 35.24 9.84 3.75
N THR A 119 35.78 8.81 3.11
CA THR A 119 36.69 7.85 3.74
C THR A 119 37.87 8.62 4.34
N ASP A 120 37.88 8.80 5.66
CA ASP A 120 39.02 9.35 6.37
C ASP A 120 40.18 8.34 6.28
N PRO A 121 41.28 8.64 5.55
CA PRO A 121 42.40 7.73 5.42
C PRO A 121 43.14 7.47 6.76
N ARG A 122 42.80 8.16 7.85
CA ARG A 122 43.49 8.05 9.16
C ARG A 122 43.04 6.86 10.02
N LYS A 123 41.97 6.13 9.67
CA LYS A 123 41.55 4.91 10.41
C LYS A 123 42.28 3.64 9.99
N LYS A 124 43.11 3.68 8.94
CA LYS A 124 43.92 2.54 8.48
C LYS A 124 45.35 2.65 9.03
N GLY A 125 45.47 2.62 10.35
CA GLY A 125 46.74 2.77 11.06
C GLY A 125 46.64 2.27 12.49
N ARG A 126 46.26 0.99 12.65
CA ARG A 126 46.52 0.20 13.85
C ARG A 126 47.50 -0.88 13.49
#